data_AF-R7S6I4-F1
#
_entry.id   AF-R7S6I4-F1
#
_cell.length_a   1.000
_cell.length_b   1.000
_cell.length_c   1.000
_cell.angle_alpha   90.00
_cell.angle_beta   90.00
_cell.angle_gamma   90.00
#
_symmetry.space_group_name_H-M   'P 1'
#
loop_
_entity.id
_entity.type
_entity.pdbx_description
1 polymer ?
#
loop_
_entity_poly.entity_id
_entity_poly.type
_entity_poly.pdbx_seq_one_letter_code
_entity_poly.pdbx_strand_id
1 'polypeptide(L)'
;LSKVPDSYRSMISALMATTELDNLTVDVILAKTLAEESMRKNGQAASRISQTKPKKTGPCGHCGSQTHHESTCYKKHPELRPQGKDKGKKKDKG
;
A
#
# COMPACT_ATOMS: atom_id res chain seq x y z
N LEU A 1 2.99 22.50 25.50
CA LEU A 1 2.89 21.19 24.80
C LEU A 1 4.16 20.32 24.93
N SER A 2 5.17 20.73 25.72
CA SER A 2 6.49 20.06 25.85
C SER A 2 6.50 18.67 26.50
N LYS A 3 5.34 18.16 26.94
CA LYS A 3 5.19 16.86 27.59
C LYS A 3 4.59 15.80 26.67
N VAL A 4 4.03 16.18 25.52
CA VAL A 4 3.46 15.23 24.55
C VAL A 4 4.51 14.91 23.49
N PRO A 5 4.78 13.62 23.19
CA PRO A 5 5.73 13.25 22.14
C PRO A 5 5.35 13.86 20.78
N ASP A 6 6.36 14.23 20.00
CA ASP A 6 6.16 14.83 18.67
C ASP A 6 5.35 13.92 17.73
N SER A 7 5.34 12.61 17.96
CA SER A 7 4.52 11.64 17.21
C SER A 7 3.03 11.94 17.26
N TYR A 8 2.53 12.59 18.30
CA TYR A 8 1.10 12.96 18.39
C TYR A 8 0.80 14.36 17.88
N ARG A 9 1.80 15.13 17.44
CA ARG A 9 1.58 16.49 16.93
C ARG A 9 0.56 16.52 15.80
N SER A 10 0.64 15.56 14.87
CA SER A 10 -0.30 15.48 13.74
C SER A 10 -1.73 15.23 14.23
N MET A 11 -1.92 14.30 15.18
CA MET A 11 -3.21 14.03 15.80
C MET A 11 -3.77 15.27 16.53
N ILE A 12 -2.92 16.00 17.26
CA ILE A 12 -3.31 17.24 17.97
C ILE A 12 -3.74 18.31 16.96
N SER A 13 -2.97 18.53 15.88
CA SER A 13 -3.34 19.49 14.83
C SER A 13 -4.65 19.11 14.16
N ALA A 14 -4.88 17.82 13.87
CA ALA A 14 -6.13 17.35 13.30
C ALA A 14 -7.32 17.57 14.26
N LEU A 15 -7.13 17.33 15.56
CA LEU A 15 -8.12 17.62 16.60
C LEU A 15 -8.50 19.11 16.61
N MET A 16 -7.50 20.00 16.65
CA MET A 16 -7.71 21.44 16.62
C MET A 16 -8.41 21.93 15.34
N ALA A 17 -8.21 21.26 14.21
CA ALA A 17 -8.80 21.65 12.93
C ALA A 17 -10.24 21.14 12.72
N THR A 18 -10.64 20.05 13.39
CA THR A 18 -11.87 19.31 13.05
C THR A 18 -12.91 19.30 14.17
N THR A 19 -12.52 19.57 15.41
CA THR A 19 -13.39 19.40 16.56
C THR A 19 -13.68 20.76 17.18
N GLU A 20 -14.95 21.14 17.23
CA GLU A 20 -15.39 22.31 17.99
C GLU A 20 -15.20 22.06 19.50
N LEU A 21 -14.90 23.12 20.26
CA LEU A 21 -14.44 23.00 21.64
C LEU A 21 -15.50 22.40 22.58
N ASP A 22 -16.77 22.67 22.29
CA ASP A 22 -17.95 22.13 22.96
C ASP A 22 -18.13 20.61 22.77
N ASN A 23 -17.61 20.08 21.66
CA ASN A 23 -17.64 18.65 21.33
C ASN A 23 -16.37 17.90 21.76
N LEU A 24 -15.38 18.61 22.34
CA LEU A 24 -14.11 18.03 22.76
C LEU A 24 -14.22 17.44 24.17
N THR A 25 -14.81 16.25 24.27
CA THR A 25 -14.88 15.49 25.53
C THR A 25 -13.65 14.60 25.76
N VAL A 26 -13.45 14.17 27.00
CA VAL A 26 -12.37 13.23 27.37
C VAL A 26 -12.48 11.92 26.57
N ASP A 27 -13.70 11.43 26.35
CA ASP A 27 -13.96 10.21 25.58
C ASP A 27 -13.52 10.33 24.13
N VAL A 28 -13.74 11.49 23.50
CA VAL A 28 -13.29 11.77 22.13
C VAL A 28 -11.76 11.77 22.04
N ILE A 29 -11.09 12.39 23.02
CA ILE A 29 -9.62 12.42 23.08
C ILE A 29 -9.08 10.99 23.28
N LEU A 30 -9.70 10.20 24.16
CA LEU A 30 -9.32 8.82 24.41
C LEU A 30 -9.47 7.96 23.14
N ALA A 31 -10.62 8.03 22.47
CA ALA A 31 -10.90 7.28 21.26
C ALA A 31 -9.89 7.59 20.14
N LYS A 32 -9.59 8.88 19.91
CA LYS A 32 -8.60 9.28 18.88
C LYS A 32 -7.18 8.85 19.26
N THR A 33 -6.81 8.95 20.53
CA THR A 33 -5.50 8.48 21.01
C THR A 33 -5.34 6.98 20.77
N LEU A 34 -6.36 6.17 21.09
CA LEU A 34 -6.34 4.73 20.85
C LEU A 34 -6.28 4.40 19.35
N ALA A 35 -7.00 5.14 18.50
CA ALA A 35 -6.93 4.98 17.05
C ALA A 35 -5.51 5.29 16.52
N GLU A 36 -4.90 6.38 16.99
CA GLU A 36 -3.53 6.76 16.63
C GLU A 36 -2.50 5.70 17.10
N GLU A 37 -2.65 5.15 18.31
CA GLU A 37 -1.82 4.03 18.79
C GLU A 37 -1.95 2.78 17.91
N SER A 38 -3.18 2.43 17.52
CA SER A 38 -3.47 1.28 16.67
C SER A 38 -2.78 1.44 15.30
N MET A 39 -2.91 2.62 14.71
CA MET A 39 -2.24 2.96 13.44
C MET A 39 -0.72 2.94 13.59
N ARG A 40 -0.16 3.31 14.74
CA ARG A 40 1.30 3.28 14.95
C ARG A 40 1.83 1.85 15.10
N LYS A 41 1.11 0.99 15.83
CA LYS A 41 1.44 -0.44 15.96
C LYS A 41 1.37 -1.16 14.61
N ASN A 42 0.38 -0.85 13.79
CA ASN A 42 0.20 -1.48 12.47
C ASN A 42 0.99 -0.80 11.34
N GLY A 43 1.29 0.49 11.45
CA GLY A 43 1.95 1.30 10.41
C GLY A 43 3.43 0.96 10.20
N GLN A 44 4.09 0.38 11.21
CA GLN A 44 5.44 -0.19 11.04
C GLN A 44 5.45 -1.39 10.08
N ALA A 45 4.32 -2.08 9.89
CA ALA A 45 4.20 -3.13 8.89
C ALA A 45 3.96 -2.58 7.47
N ALA A 46 3.30 -1.42 7.33
CA ALA A 46 2.98 -0.83 6.04
C ALA A 46 4.17 -0.16 5.33
N SER A 47 5.17 0.34 6.08
CA SER A 47 6.40 0.91 5.47
C SER A 47 7.30 -0.12 4.78
N ARG A 48 7.00 -1.43 4.88
CA ARG A 48 7.69 -2.47 4.12
C ARG A 48 7.02 -2.84 2.79
N ILE A 49 5.80 -2.37 2.55
CA ILE A 49 5.14 -2.53 1.25
C ILE A 49 5.60 -1.37 0.38
N SER A 50 6.85 -1.48 -0.07
CA SER A 50 7.46 -0.59 -1.04
C SER A 50 6.47 -0.34 -2.18
N GLN A 51 6.25 0.94 -2.48
CA GLN A 51 5.53 1.41 -3.66
C GLN A 51 6.23 0.89 -4.92
N THR A 52 6.00 -0.37 -5.30
CA THR A 52 6.25 -0.78 -6.68
C THR A 52 5.16 -0.12 -7.50
N LYS A 53 5.40 1.13 -7.90
CA LYS A 53 4.65 1.78 -8.98
C LYS A 53 4.46 0.71 -10.07
N PRO A 54 3.23 0.42 -10.52
CA PRO A 54 3.06 -0.52 -11.62
C PRO A 54 3.93 -0.02 -12.77
N LYS A 55 4.91 -0.84 -13.18
CA LYS A 55 5.80 -0.53 -14.30
C LYS A 55 4.88 -0.22 -15.47
N LYS A 56 4.97 0.98 -16.05
CA LYS A 56 4.20 1.32 -17.26
C LYS A 56 4.46 0.20 -18.26
N THR A 57 3.44 -0.58 -18.58
CA THR A 57 3.55 -1.68 -19.54
C THR A 57 3.74 -1.03 -20.91
N GLY A 58 5.01 -0.92 -21.31
CA GLY A 58 5.39 -0.47 -22.64
C GLY A 58 4.96 -1.49 -23.71
N PRO A 59 5.36 -1.28 -24.98
CA PRO A 59 5.15 -2.30 -26.01
C PRO A 59 5.67 -3.65 -25.54
N CYS A 60 4.95 -4.72 -25.90
CA CYS A 60 5.27 -6.09 -25.55
C CYS A 60 6.75 -6.39 -25.82
N GLY A 61 7.53 -6.78 -24.80
CA GLY A 61 8.96 -7.07 -24.94
C GLY A 61 9.29 -8.27 -25.83
N HIS A 62 8.29 -9.07 -26.23
CA HIS A 62 8.47 -10.22 -27.12
C HIS A 62 8.33 -9.86 -28.61
N CYS A 63 7.38 -8.99 -28.97
CA CYS A 63 7.08 -8.68 -30.39
C CYS A 63 7.00 -7.18 -30.70
N GLY A 64 7.22 -6.31 -29.72
CA GLY A 64 7.15 -4.85 -29.88
C GLY A 64 5.73 -4.27 -30.03
N SER A 65 4.68 -5.09 -29.94
CA SER A 65 3.31 -4.60 -30.13
C SER A 65 2.77 -3.88 -28.90
N GLN A 66 2.06 -2.76 -29.11
CA GLN A 66 1.35 -2.03 -28.05
C GLN A 66 -0.07 -2.55 -27.80
N THR A 67 -0.55 -3.51 -28.61
CA THR A 67 -1.96 -3.93 -28.63
C THR A 67 -2.29 -5.00 -27.59
N HIS A 68 -1.28 -5.57 -26.93
CA HIS A 68 -1.46 -6.65 -25.97
C HIS A 68 -0.36 -6.66 -24.91
N HIS A 69 -0.67 -7.30 -23.78
CA HIS A 69 0.28 -7.52 -22.70
C HIS A 69 1.18 -8.71 -22.99
N GLU A 70 2.43 -8.71 -22.50
CA GLU A 70 3.42 -9.78 -22.76
C GLU A 70 2.87 -11.19 -22.48
N SER A 71 2.03 -11.32 -21.44
CA SER A 71 1.37 -12.58 -21.07
C SER A 71 0.46 -13.18 -22.14
N THR A 72 -0.06 -12.37 -23.06
CA THR A 72 -0.91 -12.83 -24.18
C THR A 72 -0.18 -12.87 -25.52
N CYS A 73 1.09 -12.46 -25.57
CA CYS A 73 1.90 -12.46 -26.80
C CYS A 73 2.04 -13.87 -27.37
N TYR A 74 2.25 -14.87 -26.51
CA TYR A 74 2.46 -16.26 -26.94
C TYR A 74 1.24 -16.91 -27.61
N LYS A 75 0.05 -16.28 -27.56
CA LYS A 75 -1.10 -16.75 -28.33
C LYS A 75 -0.91 -16.53 -29.83
N LYS A 76 -0.26 -15.42 -30.21
CA LYS A 76 0.05 -15.10 -31.62
C LYS A 76 1.46 -15.53 -32.02
N HIS A 77 2.38 -15.59 -31.06
CA HIS A 77 3.77 -16.00 -31.26
C HIS A 77 4.16 -17.17 -30.33
N PRO A 78 3.63 -18.39 -30.54
CA PRO A 78 3.96 -19.56 -29.71
C PRO A 78 5.45 -19.91 -29.73
N GLU A 79 6.16 -19.59 -30.81
CA GLU A 79 7.60 -19.80 -31.01
C GLU A 79 8.47 -18.97 -30.06
N LEU A 80 7.96 -17.82 -29.62
CA LEU A 80 8.66 -16.94 -28.66
C LEU A 80 8.44 -17.38 -27.21
N ARG A 81 7.59 -18.39 -26.97
CA ARG A 81 7.32 -18.89 -25.63
C ARG A 81 8.58 -19.56 -25.08
N PRO A 82 9.14 -19.10 -23.96
CA PRO A 82 10.29 -19.76 -23.36
C PRO A 82 9.89 -21.20 -23.01
N GLN A 83 10.53 -22.16 -23.68
CA GLN A 83 10.41 -23.58 -23.35
C GLN A 83 11.16 -23.82 -22.05
N GLY A 84 10.48 -23.64 -20.92
CA GLY A 84 11.04 -24.01 -19.61
C GLY A 84 10.79 -22.97 -18.53
N LYS A 85 9.71 -23.21 -17.80
CA LYS A 85 9.55 -23.16 -16.33
C LYS A 85 8.13 -22.76 -16.03
N ASP A 86 7.25 -23.76 -16.03
CA ASP A 86 6.13 -23.76 -15.11
C ASP A 86 6.72 -23.67 -13.69
N LYS A 87 6.93 -22.44 -13.20
CA LYS A 87 6.96 -22.20 -11.76
C LYS A 87 5.51 -21.94 -11.38
N GLY A 88 4.73 -23.02 -11.36
CA GLY A 88 3.54 -23.12 -10.53
C GLY A 88 3.88 -22.52 -9.16
N LYS A 89 3.32 -21.35 -8.89
CA LYS A 89 3.44 -20.65 -7.62
C LYS A 89 2.63 -21.50 -6.63
N LYS A 90 3.26 -22.51 -6.03
CA LYS A 90 2.70 -23.27 -4.91
C LYS A 90 2.29 -22.24 -3.85
N LYS A 91 0.98 -22.07 -3.67
CA LYS A 91 0.44 -21.42 -2.48
C LYS A 91 0.79 -22.33 -1.30
N ASP A 92 1.75 -21.91 -0.51
CA ASP A 92 2.01 -22.48 0.79
C ASP A 92 0.82 -22.13 1.70
N LYS A 93 0.14 -23.15 2.19
CA LYS A 93 -0.81 -23.10 3.31
C LYS A 93 -0.25 -24.09 4.32
N GLY A 94 0.39 -23.57 5.36
CA GLY A 94 0.91 -24.29 6.52
C GLY A 94 1.21 -23.30 7.62
#